data_AF-A0A9D4RKP2-F1
#
_entry.id   AF-A0A9D4RKP2-F1
#
_cell.length_a   1.000
_cell.length_b   1.000
_cell.length_c   1.000
_cell.angle_alpha   90.00
_cell.angle_beta   90.00
_cell.angle_gamma   90.00
#
_symmetry.space_group_name_H-M   'P 1'
#
loop_
_entity.id
_entity.type
_entity.pdbx_description
1 polymer ?
#
loop_
_entity_poly.entity_id
_entity_poly.type
_entity_poly.pdbx_seq_one_letter_code
_entity_poly.pdbx_strand_id
1 'polypeptide(L)' 'MFSIVRLWQNFQNTGRVADVPRHPRRKVTTVYQDAQIIANHLENRYRTAAYTARATIGTHGRPVSS' A
#
# COMPACT_ATOMS: atom_id res chain seq x y z
N MET A 1 5.47 -13.62 16.10
CA MET A 1 5.86 -14.84 16.83
C MET A 1 5.28 -16.03 16.09
N PHE A 2 6.12 -16.83 15.44
CA PHE A 2 5.70 -18.05 14.74
C PHE A 2 5.69 -19.19 15.77
N SER A 3 4.56 -19.88 15.96
CA SER A 3 4.52 -21.08 16.79
C SER A 3 4.81 -22.32 15.93
N ILE A 4 5.38 -23.36 16.54
CA ILE A 4 5.75 -24.62 15.86
C ILE A 4 4.55 -25.25 15.13
N VAL A 5 3.34 -25.11 15.70
CA VAL A 5 2.08 -25.63 15.15
C VAL A 5 1.72 -24.96 13.82
N ARG A 6 1.91 -23.63 13.74
CA ARG A 6 1.57 -22.86 12.54
C ARG A 6 2.52 -23.16 11.38
N LEU A 7 3.78 -23.46 11.70
CA LEU A 7 4.78 -23.89 10.72
C LEU A 7 4.47 -25.29 10.17
N TRP A 8 4.08 -26.21 11.04
CA TRP A 8 3.64 -27.56 10.64
C TRP A 8 2.41 -27.53 9.73
N GLN A 9 1.39 -26.74 10.09
CA GLN A 9 0.20 -26.54 9.24
C GLN A 9 0.55 -25.96 7.87
N ASN A 10 1.44 -24.96 7.83
CA ASN A 10 1.89 -24.38 6.56
C ASN A 10 2.65 -25.40 5.69
N PHE A 11 3.51 -26.21 6.31
CA PHE A 11 4.23 -27.29 5.64
C PHE A 11 3.29 -28.36 5.07
N GLN A 12 2.27 -28.77 5.82
CA GLN A 12 1.24 -29.70 5.32
C GLN A 12 0.47 -29.12 4.12
N ASN A 13 0.19 -27.81 4.11
CA ASN A 13 -0.57 -27.17 3.04
C ASN A 13 0.26 -26.84 1.78
N THR A 14 1.55 -26.52 1.95
CA THR A 14 2.36 -25.93 0.86
C THR A 14 3.65 -26.68 0.55
N GLY A 15 4.05 -27.63 1.41
CA GLY A 15 5.35 -28.31 1.34
C GLY A 15 6.55 -27.41 1.64
N ARG A 16 6.31 -26.17 2.09
CA ARG A 16 7.35 -25.14 2.29
C ARG A 16 7.44 -24.77 3.77
N VAL A 17 8.69 -24.61 4.23
CA VAL A 17 9.03 -24.06 5.56
C VAL A 17 9.48 -22.60 5.48
N ALA A 18 9.63 -22.06 4.26
CA ALA A 18 9.95 -20.67 4.04
C ALA A 18 8.81 -19.76 4.52
N ASP A 19 9.17 -18.52 4.88
CA ASP A 19 8.19 -17.51 5.24
C ASP A 19 7.19 -17.27 4.10
N VAL A 20 5.92 -17.10 4.48
CA VAL A 20 4.86 -16.77 3.53
C VAL A 20 5.13 -15.37 2.97
N PRO A 21 5.08 -15.18 1.62
CA PRO A 21 5.25 -13.87 1.03
C PRO A 21 4.30 -12.85 1.66
N ARG A 22 4.83 -11.71 2.09
CA ARG A 22 4.00 -10.62 2.60
C ARG A 22 3.16 -10.08 1.46
N HIS A 23 1.85 -10.15 1.63
CA HIS A 23 0.93 -9.54 0.68
C HIS A 23 1.00 -8.01 0.87
N PRO A 24 1.21 -7.24 -0.20
CA PRO A 24 1.25 -5.79 -0.09
C PRO A 24 -0.11 -5.26 0.35
N ARG A 25 -0.09 -4.14 1.09
CA ARG A 25 -1.33 -3.43 1.41
C ARG A 25 -1.93 -2.86 0.13
N ARG A 26 -3.27 -2.83 0.07
CA ARG A 26 -3.98 -2.20 -1.04
C ARG A 26 -3.61 -0.72 -1.12
N LYS A 27 -3.49 -0.21 -2.35
CA LYS A 27 -3.30 1.22 -2.59
C LYS A 27 -4.52 2.00 -2.12
N VAL A 28 -4.28 3.19 -1.60
CA VAL A 28 -5.30 4.15 -1.17
C VAL A 28 -5.69 5.14 -2.28
N THR A 29 -4.99 5.09 -3.41
CA THR A 29 -5.21 5.91 -4.60
C THR A 29 -5.51 5.02 -5.80
N THR A 30 -6.23 5.57 -6.78
CA THR A 30 -6.46 4.94 -8.09
C THR A 30 -5.29 5.22 -9.03
N VAL A 31 -5.20 4.45 -10.12
CA VAL A 31 -4.18 4.67 -11.17
C VAL A 31 -4.26 6.08 -11.75
N TYR A 32 -5.47 6.61 -11.94
CA TYR A 32 -5.68 7.97 -12.42
C TYR A 32 -5.18 9.03 -11.41
N GLN A 33 -5.47 8.82 -10.12
CA GLN A 33 -4.98 9.70 -9.07
C GLN A 33 -3.46 9.68 -8.98
N ASP A 34 -2.83 8.51 -9.09
CA ASP A 34 -1.36 8.38 -9.13
C ASP A 34 -0.76 9.19 -10.29
N ALA A 35 -1.34 9.11 -11.49
CA ALA A 35 -0.89 9.89 -12.66
C ALA A 35 -1.03 11.41 -12.44
N GLN A 36 -2.14 11.85 -11.86
CA GLN A 36 -2.37 13.25 -11.51
C GLN A 36 -1.38 13.75 -10.44
N ILE A 37 -1.09 12.94 -9.42
CA ILE A 37 -0.10 13.26 -8.39
C ILE A 37 1.27 13.49 -9.06
N ILE A 38 1.69 12.59 -9.95
CA ILE A 38 2.96 12.72 -10.68
C ILE A 38 2.98 14.01 -11.49
N ALA A 39 1.95 14.28 -12.30
CA ALA A 39 1.85 15.51 -13.10
C ALA A 39 1.95 16.78 -12.24
N ASN A 40 1.20 16.83 -11.13
CA ASN A 40 1.21 17.95 -10.20
C ASN A 40 2.60 18.22 -9.59
N HIS A 41 3.37 17.17 -9.27
CA HIS A 41 4.73 17.32 -8.74
C HIS A 41 5.77 17.62 -9.83
N LEU A 42 5.50 17.27 -11.09
CA LEU A 42 6.33 17.68 -12.22
C LEU A 42 6.13 19.18 -12.53
N GLU A 43 4.90 19.67 -12.48
CA GLU A 43 4.58 21.10 -12.65
C GLU A 43 5.09 21.94 -11.48
N ASN A 44 4.88 21.48 -10.25
CA ASN A 44 5.35 22.16 -9.05
C ASN A 44 6.10 21.18 -8.14
N ARG A 45 7.42 21.17 -8.29
CA ARG A 45 8.32 20.31 -7.49
C ARG A 45 8.38 20.70 -6.01
N TYR A 46 7.98 21.92 -5.65
CA TYR A 46 7.93 22.39 -4.25
C TYR A 46 6.61 22.04 -3.55
N ARG A 47 5.62 21.50 -4.29
CA ARG A 47 4.38 21.00 -3.71
C ARG A 47 4.72 19.86 -2.75
N THR A 48 4.30 19.98 -1.49
CA THR A 48 4.61 18.96 -0.48
C THR A 48 3.72 17.74 -0.63
N ALA A 49 4.26 16.57 -0.28
CA ALA A 49 3.50 15.33 -0.27
C ALA A 49 2.29 15.41 0.69
N ALA A 50 2.44 16.10 1.83
CA ALA A 50 1.34 16.32 2.78
C ALA A 50 0.18 17.11 2.16
N TYR A 51 0.48 18.16 1.40
CA TYR A 51 -0.55 18.92 0.70
C TYR A 51 -1.27 18.04 -0.33
N THR A 52 -0.53 17.27 -1.13
CA THR A 52 -1.11 16.35 -2.11
C THR A 52 -1.97 15.26 -1.45
N ALA A 53 -1.54 14.73 -0.30
CA ALA A 53 -2.29 13.72 0.44
C ALA A 53 -3.60 14.26 1.05
N ARG A 54 -3.62 15.51 1.53
CA ARG A 54 -4.85 16.17 2.01
C ARG A 54 -5.80 16.53 0.87
N ALA A 55 -5.25 16.94 -0.27
CA ALA A 55 -6.04 17.32 -1.44
C ALA A 55 -6.63 16.11 -2.19
N THR A 56 -5.98 14.94 -2.12
CA THR A 56 -6.43 13.74 -2.83
C THR A 56 -7.43 12.97 -2.00
N ILE A 57 -8.67 12.85 -2.48
CA ILE A 57 -9.66 11.94 -1.92
C ILE A 57 -9.31 10.52 -2.35
N GLY A 58 -8.90 9.67 -1.40
CA GLY A 58 -8.55 8.28 -1.67
C GLY A 58 -9.75 7.40 -2.03
N THR A 59 -9.48 6.13 -2.28
CA THR A 59 -10.46 5.10 -2.67
C THR A 59 -11.57 4.88 -1.64
N HIS A 60 -11.36 5.31 -0.40
CA HIS A 60 -12.33 5.22 0.69
C HIS A 60 -13.20 6.49 0.87
N GLY A 61 -13.18 7.42 -0.09
CA GLY A 61 -14.00 8.64 -0.05
C GLY A 61 -13.55 9.66 1.01
N ARG A 62 -12.32 9.55 1.49
CA ARG A 62 -11.70 10.45 2.48
C ARG A 62 -10.33 10.89 1.99
N PRO A 63 -9.81 12.05 2.44
CA PRO A 63 -8.44 12.45 2.16
C PRO A 63 -7.45 11.34 2.53
N VAL A 64 -6.39 11.18 1.73
CA VAL A 64 -5.32 10.19 2.00
C VAL A 64 -4.64 10.47 3.34
N SER A 65 -4.52 11.75 3.70
CA SER A 65 -4.08 12.19 5.02
C SER A 65 -4.93 13.35 5.51
N SER A 66 -5.13 13.44 6.83
CA SER A 66 -5.58 14.65 7.50
C SER A 66 -4.47 15.69 7.59
#